data_AF-A0A0Q0D9P0-F1
#
_entry.id   AF-A0A0Q0D9P0-F1
#
_cell.length_a   1.000
_cell.length_b   1.000
_cell.length_c   1.000
_cell.angle_alpha   90.00
_cell.angle_beta   90.00
_cell.angle_gamma   90.00
#
_symmetry.space_group_name_H-M   'P 1'
#
loop_
_entity.id
_entity.type
_entity.pdbx_description
1 polymer ?
#
loop_
_entity_poly.entity_id
_entity_poly.type
_entity_poly.pdbx_seq_one_letter_code
_entity_poly.pdbx_strand_id
1 'polypeptide(L)'
;MMSESFRNWRGMQQSGGRRIKRSLFIDASGVRFVRDDEEQQLMQIHLLTDYIGRKQAELLAWNEAQGNVAQMSANRRSMTNIGTFRAYALAYVKSHVDINSSMTCMVRQLEPTSQGIPLEIYCFTRTTVWVDYERIQGDIFDYLITVMPEFGLSLYQQPSGADMRVGLRGQSDRAGNAQMAETFPTERQG
;
A
#
# COMPACT_ATOMS: atom_id res chain seq x y z
N MET A 1 -24.28 -28.24 1.46
CA MET A 1 -22.91 -27.73 1.68
C MET A 1 -21.84 -28.50 0.91
N MET A 2 -21.89 -29.83 0.83
CA MET A 2 -20.93 -30.59 -0.01
C MET A 2 -21.11 -30.32 -1.53
N SER A 3 -22.34 -30.31 -2.06
CA SER A 3 -22.61 -30.18 -3.50
C SER A 3 -22.14 -28.86 -4.14
N GLU A 4 -22.19 -27.74 -3.41
CA GLU A 4 -21.72 -26.44 -3.90
C GLU A 4 -20.19 -26.37 -4.00
N SER A 5 -19.49 -26.96 -3.02
CA SER A 5 -18.02 -27.06 -3.03
C SER A 5 -17.49 -27.91 -4.19
N PHE A 6 -18.15 -29.04 -4.49
CA PHE A 6 -17.82 -29.89 -5.64
C PHE A 6 -18.08 -29.20 -6.98
N ARG A 7 -19.14 -28.38 -7.09
CA ARG A 7 -19.44 -27.59 -8.30
C ARG A 7 -18.40 -26.51 -8.56
N ASN A 8 -17.95 -25.82 -7.51
CA ASN A 8 -16.91 -24.79 -7.63
C ASN A 8 -15.54 -25.37 -7.98
N TRP A 9 -15.17 -26.53 -7.43
CA TRP A 9 -13.91 -27.22 -7.77
C TRP A 9 -13.86 -27.66 -9.24
N ARG A 10 -14.97 -28.23 -9.76
CA ARG A 10 -15.03 -28.71 -11.15
C ARG A 10 -14.96 -27.55 -12.15
N GLY A 11 -15.64 -26.43 -11.86
CA GLY A 11 -15.55 -25.21 -12.67
C GLY A 11 -14.14 -24.62 -12.70
N MET A 12 -13.43 -24.64 -11.56
CA MET A 12 -12.03 -24.18 -11.46
C MET A 12 -11.05 -25.08 -12.26
N GLN A 13 -11.24 -26.40 -12.20
CA GLN A 13 -10.45 -27.34 -13.02
C GLN A 13 -10.68 -27.12 -14.52
N GLN A 14 -11.93 -26.81 -14.92
CA GLN A 14 -12.31 -26.60 -16.31
C GLN A 14 -11.86 -25.23 -16.86
N SER A 15 -11.78 -24.19 -16.03
CA SER A 15 -11.28 -22.88 -16.45
C SER A 15 -9.76 -22.84 -16.61
N GLY A 16 -9.02 -23.82 -16.09
CA GLY A 16 -7.56 -23.89 -16.24
C GLY A 16 -6.78 -22.88 -15.40
N GLY A 17 -7.36 -22.41 -14.29
CA GLY A 17 -6.70 -21.44 -13.41
C GLY A 17 -7.43 -21.23 -12.09
N ARG A 18 -6.67 -21.02 -11.01
CA ARG A 18 -7.23 -20.76 -9.68
C ARG A 18 -7.14 -19.28 -9.32
N ARG A 19 -8.25 -18.74 -8.82
CA ARG A 19 -8.40 -17.32 -8.49
C ARG A 19 -7.69 -16.95 -7.19
N ILE A 20 -6.83 -15.94 -7.23
CA ILE A 20 -6.37 -15.18 -6.08
C ILE A 20 -7.34 -14.01 -5.87
N LYS A 21 -7.86 -13.88 -4.64
CA LYS A 21 -8.69 -12.75 -4.21
C LYS A 21 -8.36 -12.44 -2.75
N ARG A 22 -7.36 -11.58 -2.54
CA ARG A 22 -6.83 -11.22 -1.21
C ARG A 22 -6.46 -9.74 -1.18
N SER A 23 -6.57 -9.12 -0.01
CA SER A 23 -6.31 -7.69 0.17
C SER A 23 -5.07 -7.43 1.03
N LEU A 24 -4.33 -6.37 0.66
CA LEU A 24 -3.37 -5.69 1.54
C LEU A 24 -4.12 -4.57 2.25
N PHE A 25 -4.06 -4.50 3.57
CA PHE A 25 -4.68 -3.43 4.34
C PHE A 25 -3.64 -2.33 4.55
N ILE A 26 -3.78 -1.23 3.81
CA ILE A 26 -2.84 -0.10 3.84
C ILE A 26 -3.20 0.82 5.01
N ASP A 27 -2.21 1.25 5.77
CA ASP A 27 -2.41 2.28 6.80
C ASP A 27 -2.81 3.61 6.14
N ALA A 28 -3.99 4.11 6.50
CA ALA A 28 -4.52 5.37 5.98
C ALA A 28 -3.65 6.57 6.38
N SER A 29 -2.90 6.49 7.48
CA SER A 29 -2.05 7.58 7.97
C SER A 29 -0.93 7.96 7.00
N GLY A 30 -0.46 7.01 6.19
CA GLY A 30 0.59 7.19 5.20
C GLY A 30 0.08 7.68 3.83
N VAL A 31 -1.22 7.82 3.64
CA VAL A 31 -1.80 8.19 2.34
C VAL A 31 -1.66 9.69 2.10
N ARG A 32 -1.01 10.04 0.99
CA ARG A 32 -0.73 11.45 0.62
C ARG A 32 -0.47 11.61 -0.87
N PHE A 33 -0.29 12.86 -1.29
CA PHE A 33 0.27 13.15 -2.60
C PHE A 33 1.74 12.71 -2.67
N VAL A 34 2.13 12.26 -3.86
CA VAL A 34 3.54 11.99 -4.20
C VAL A 34 4.28 13.31 -4.22
N ARG A 35 5.48 13.35 -3.63
CA ARG A 35 6.35 14.53 -3.65
C ARG A 35 7.19 14.55 -4.93
N ASP A 36 7.61 15.73 -5.36
CA ASP A 36 8.35 15.90 -6.62
C ASP A 36 9.64 15.06 -6.68
N ASP A 37 10.36 14.93 -5.56
CA ASP A 37 11.57 14.09 -5.45
C ASP A 37 11.26 12.58 -5.50
N GLU A 38 10.15 12.15 -4.88
CA GLU A 38 9.67 10.78 -4.96
C GLU A 38 9.21 10.43 -6.38
N GLU A 39 8.58 11.37 -7.08
CA GLU A 39 8.17 11.17 -8.46
C GLU A 39 9.37 10.86 -9.35
N GLN A 40 10.49 11.58 -9.18
CA GLN A 40 11.72 11.30 -9.92
C GLN A 40 12.28 9.90 -9.64
N GLN A 41 12.20 9.44 -8.39
CA GLN A 41 12.61 8.08 -8.01
C GLN A 41 11.68 7.01 -8.62
N LEU A 42 10.36 7.24 -8.54
CA LEU A 42 9.34 6.33 -9.07
C LEU A 42 9.43 6.19 -10.60
N MET A 43 9.88 7.23 -11.32
CA MET A 43 10.14 7.14 -12.76
C MET A 43 11.24 6.14 -13.14
N GLN A 44 12.16 5.84 -12.21
CA GLN A 44 13.22 4.85 -12.44
C GLN A 44 12.69 3.41 -12.38
N ILE A 45 11.49 3.21 -11.85
CA ILE A 45 10.83 1.90 -11.79
C ILE A 45 10.27 1.56 -13.17
N HIS A 46 10.87 0.56 -13.82
CA HIS A 46 10.49 0.12 -15.17
C HIS A 46 8.99 -0.21 -15.31
N LEU A 47 8.39 -0.86 -14.30
CA LEU A 47 6.96 -1.21 -14.31
C LEU A 47 6.02 0.00 -14.26
N LEU A 48 6.52 1.19 -13.93
CA LEU A 48 5.73 2.42 -13.79
C LEU A 48 5.90 3.40 -14.94
N THR A 49 6.88 3.22 -15.83
CA THR A 49 7.20 4.19 -16.88
C THR A 49 5.97 4.60 -17.69
N ASP A 50 5.21 3.62 -18.21
CA ASP A 50 3.99 3.88 -19.00
C ASP A 50 2.85 4.46 -18.17
N TYR A 51 2.79 4.14 -16.87
CA TYR A 51 1.77 4.68 -15.98
C TYR A 51 2.05 6.14 -15.67
N ILE A 52 3.27 6.46 -15.24
CA ILE A 52 3.66 7.82 -14.82
C ILE A 52 3.53 8.77 -16.00
N GLY A 53 4.04 8.43 -17.19
CA GLY A 53 3.93 9.31 -18.36
C GLY A 53 2.48 9.64 -18.74
N ARG A 54 1.60 8.63 -18.75
CA ARG A 54 0.16 8.88 -19.00
C ARG A 54 -0.49 9.67 -17.89
N LYS A 55 -0.11 9.42 -16.63
CA LYS A 55 -0.71 10.08 -15.48
C LYS A 55 -0.32 11.55 -15.42
N GLN A 56 0.94 11.89 -15.68
CA GLN A 56 1.39 13.28 -15.78
C GLN A 56 0.62 14.04 -16.87
N ALA A 57 0.48 13.46 -18.06
CA ALA A 57 -0.28 14.09 -19.15
C ALA A 57 -1.77 14.31 -18.77
N GLU A 58 -2.42 13.34 -18.13
CA GLU A 58 -3.80 13.48 -17.63
C GLU A 58 -3.92 14.62 -16.60
N LEU A 59 -2.98 14.69 -15.66
CA LEU A 59 -2.99 15.68 -14.60
C LEU A 59 -2.71 17.09 -15.13
N LEU A 60 -1.76 17.24 -16.06
CA LEU A 60 -1.45 18.51 -16.71
C LEU A 60 -2.69 19.04 -17.45
N ALA A 61 -3.28 18.23 -18.33
CA ALA A 61 -4.46 18.63 -19.11
C ALA A 61 -5.64 19.00 -18.20
N TRP A 62 -5.84 18.27 -17.09
CA TRP A 62 -6.90 18.60 -16.14
C TRP A 62 -6.63 19.92 -15.41
N ASN A 63 -5.39 20.14 -14.94
CA ASN A 63 -5.03 21.33 -14.18
C ASN A 63 -5.04 22.59 -15.06
N GLU A 64 -4.59 22.51 -16.31
CA GLU A 64 -4.62 23.62 -17.27
C GLU A 64 -6.06 24.05 -17.60
N ALA A 65 -6.99 23.08 -17.70
CA ALA A 65 -8.39 23.36 -17.95
C ALA A 65 -9.10 24.11 -16.80
N GLN A 66 -8.54 24.13 -15.58
CA GLN A 66 -9.13 24.82 -14.43
C GLN A 66 -8.77 26.32 -14.34
N GLY A 67 -7.84 26.81 -15.17
CA GLY A 67 -7.43 28.22 -15.16
C GLY A 67 -6.66 28.64 -13.90
N ASN A 68 -6.84 29.88 -13.44
CA ASN A 68 -6.03 30.48 -12.39
C ASN A 68 -6.55 30.11 -10.99
N VAL A 69 -6.31 28.88 -10.56
CA VAL A 69 -6.76 28.38 -9.25
C VAL A 69 -5.69 28.59 -8.18
N ALA A 70 -6.13 28.92 -6.95
CA ALA A 70 -5.25 29.14 -5.81
C ALA A 70 -4.26 27.97 -5.60
N GLN A 71 -3.04 28.28 -5.14
CA GLN A 71 -1.90 27.36 -5.03
C GLN A 71 -2.10 26.16 -4.08
N MET A 72 -3.23 26.06 -3.37
CA MET A 72 -3.51 24.96 -2.46
C MET A 72 -3.63 23.63 -3.23
N SER A 73 -3.00 22.58 -2.72
CA SER A 73 -2.99 21.24 -3.34
C SER A 73 -4.39 20.65 -3.53
N ALA A 74 -5.33 20.97 -2.64
CA ALA A 74 -6.73 20.55 -2.76
C ALA A 74 -7.42 21.04 -4.04
N ASN A 75 -6.89 22.09 -4.67
CA ASN A 75 -7.45 22.69 -5.89
C ASN A 75 -6.83 22.13 -7.18
N ARG A 76 -5.84 21.25 -7.07
CA ARG A 76 -5.15 20.66 -8.22
C ARG A 76 -5.18 19.15 -8.10
N ARG A 77 -5.26 18.46 -9.24
CA ARG A 77 -5.04 17.02 -9.24
C ARG A 77 -3.54 16.76 -9.23
N SER A 78 -3.13 15.86 -8.34
CA SER A 78 -1.76 15.38 -8.20
C SER A 78 -1.76 13.86 -8.08
N MET A 79 -0.61 13.22 -8.32
CA MET A 79 -0.47 11.79 -8.07
C MET A 79 -0.54 11.49 -6.58
N THR A 80 -1.18 10.38 -6.22
CA THR A 80 -1.23 9.90 -4.84
C THR A 80 -0.38 8.65 -4.71
N ASN A 81 0.32 8.49 -3.59
CA ASN A 81 1.19 7.34 -3.39
C ASN A 81 0.43 6.01 -3.45
N ILE A 82 -0.77 5.95 -2.85
CA ILE A 82 -1.66 4.78 -2.93
C ILE A 82 -2.14 4.49 -4.37
N GLY A 83 -2.38 5.54 -5.16
CA GLY A 83 -2.75 5.42 -6.56
C GLY A 83 -1.61 4.86 -7.41
N THR A 84 -0.39 5.34 -7.18
CA THR A 84 0.83 4.86 -7.83
C THR A 84 1.15 3.43 -7.42
N PHE A 85 1.09 3.10 -6.12
CA PHE A 85 1.31 1.73 -5.63
C PHE A 85 0.29 0.74 -6.21
N ARG A 86 -0.99 1.14 -6.34
CA ARG A 86 -2.00 0.32 -7.02
C ARG A 86 -1.64 0.04 -8.48
N ALA A 87 -1.15 1.05 -9.20
CA ALA A 87 -0.71 0.88 -10.59
C ALA A 87 0.52 -0.03 -10.68
N TYR A 88 1.49 0.15 -9.77
CA TYR A 88 2.67 -0.71 -9.64
C TYR A 88 2.27 -2.17 -9.40
N ALA A 89 1.44 -2.42 -8.38
CA ALA A 89 1.00 -3.77 -8.03
C ALA A 89 0.28 -4.46 -9.19
N LEU A 90 -0.54 -3.72 -9.95
CA LEU A 90 -1.19 -4.26 -11.16
C LEU A 90 -0.17 -4.64 -12.24
N ALA A 91 0.81 -3.77 -12.51
CA ALA A 91 1.86 -4.03 -13.49
C ALA A 91 2.71 -5.24 -13.07
N TYR A 92 3.11 -5.30 -11.80
CA TYR A 92 3.84 -6.43 -11.21
C TYR A 92 3.07 -7.76 -11.37
N VAL A 93 1.81 -7.81 -10.93
CA VAL A 93 1.00 -9.04 -11.04
C VAL A 93 0.78 -9.45 -12.49
N LYS A 94 0.58 -8.49 -13.41
CA LYS A 94 0.45 -8.79 -14.85
C LYS A 94 1.74 -9.31 -15.49
N SER A 95 2.90 -8.89 -14.98
CA SER A 95 4.20 -9.35 -15.46
C SER A 95 4.60 -10.73 -14.93
N HIS A 96 3.89 -11.24 -13.91
CA HIS A 96 4.24 -12.49 -13.25
C HIS A 96 3.93 -13.71 -14.15
N VAL A 97 4.93 -14.54 -14.42
CA VAL A 97 4.85 -15.66 -15.38
C VAL A 97 3.74 -16.67 -15.03
N ASP A 98 3.55 -16.94 -13.74
CA ASP A 98 2.54 -17.87 -13.24
C ASP A 98 1.10 -17.31 -13.22
N ILE A 99 0.91 -16.04 -13.60
CA ILE A 99 -0.41 -15.41 -13.70
C ILE A 99 -0.97 -15.56 -15.12
N ASN A 100 -2.24 -15.93 -15.20
CA ASN A 100 -2.98 -16.10 -16.44
C ASN A 100 -3.43 -14.73 -16.97
N SER A 101 -2.71 -14.22 -17.96
CA SER A 101 -2.95 -12.93 -18.61
C SER A 101 -4.21 -12.90 -19.48
N SER A 102 -4.78 -14.05 -19.84
CA SER A 102 -6.02 -14.16 -20.62
C SER A 102 -7.28 -14.01 -19.75
N MET A 103 -7.12 -14.08 -18.43
CA MET A 103 -8.21 -13.90 -17.46
C MET A 103 -8.16 -12.51 -16.81
N THR A 104 -9.24 -12.15 -16.12
CA THR A 104 -9.32 -10.87 -15.41
C THR A 104 -8.20 -10.74 -14.38
N CYS A 105 -7.43 -9.66 -14.50
CA CYS A 105 -6.42 -9.25 -13.53
C CYS A 105 -6.67 -7.78 -13.17
N MET A 106 -6.93 -7.51 -11.89
CA MET A 106 -7.18 -6.17 -11.36
C MET A 106 -6.57 -6.02 -9.97
N VAL A 107 -6.17 -4.79 -9.67
CA VAL A 107 -5.86 -4.34 -8.31
C VAL A 107 -6.76 -3.15 -8.03
N ARG A 108 -7.62 -3.26 -7.01
CA ARG A 108 -8.64 -2.27 -6.71
C ARG A 108 -8.65 -1.88 -5.24
N GLN A 109 -8.97 -0.62 -4.98
CA GLN A 109 -9.19 -0.14 -3.63
C GLN A 109 -10.64 -0.45 -3.24
N LEU A 110 -10.84 -0.99 -2.04
CA LEU A 110 -12.15 -1.18 -1.43
C LEU A 110 -12.47 -0.03 -0.46
N GLU A 111 -13.67 -0.05 0.11
CA GLU A 111 -14.09 0.91 1.12
C GLU A 111 -13.10 0.91 2.31
N PRO A 112 -12.64 2.09 2.78
CA PRO A 112 -11.82 2.19 3.98
C PRO A 112 -12.52 1.59 5.20
N THR A 113 -11.75 0.96 6.08
CA THR A 113 -12.25 0.32 7.29
C THR A 113 -11.48 0.82 8.51
N SER A 114 -11.87 0.39 9.71
CA SER A 114 -11.07 0.60 10.92
C SER A 114 -9.69 -0.05 10.87
N GLN A 115 -9.48 -0.99 9.94
CA GLN A 115 -8.19 -1.66 9.70
C GLN A 115 -7.44 -1.07 8.50
N GLY A 116 -7.68 0.19 8.16
CA GLY A 116 -7.05 0.87 7.02
C GLY A 116 -7.80 0.67 5.71
N ILE A 117 -7.09 0.89 4.60
CA ILE A 117 -7.63 0.91 3.24
C ILE A 117 -7.29 -0.40 2.54
N PRO A 118 -8.28 -1.27 2.25
CA PRO A 118 -8.00 -2.54 1.59
C PRO A 118 -7.69 -2.32 0.10
N LEU A 119 -6.54 -2.84 -0.34
CA LEU A 119 -6.14 -2.95 -1.73
C LEU A 119 -6.25 -4.42 -2.16
N GLU A 120 -7.34 -4.77 -2.84
CA GLU A 120 -7.63 -6.14 -3.28
C GLU A 120 -6.89 -6.47 -4.57
N ILE A 121 -6.11 -7.54 -4.54
CA ILE A 121 -5.50 -8.19 -5.70
C ILE A 121 -6.44 -9.30 -6.14
N TYR A 122 -6.92 -9.20 -7.38
CA TYR A 122 -7.79 -10.17 -8.02
C TYR A 122 -7.16 -10.61 -9.33
N CYS A 123 -6.70 -11.85 -9.39
CA CYS A 123 -6.10 -12.44 -10.59
C CYS A 123 -6.30 -13.95 -10.60
N PHE A 124 -5.87 -14.62 -11.67
CA PHE A 124 -5.93 -16.07 -11.80
C PHE A 124 -4.54 -16.61 -12.06
N THR A 125 -4.16 -17.66 -11.35
CA THR A 125 -2.94 -18.43 -11.61
C THR A 125 -3.13 -19.33 -12.84
N ARG A 126 -2.03 -19.71 -13.50
CA ARG A 126 -2.03 -20.69 -14.61
C ARG A 126 -2.15 -22.15 -14.14
N THR A 127 -2.12 -22.38 -12.83
CA THR A 127 -2.19 -23.70 -12.21
C THR A 127 -3.44 -23.84 -11.36
N THR A 128 -3.85 -25.09 -11.13
CA THR A 128 -4.88 -25.44 -10.14
C THR A 128 -4.32 -26.29 -9.00
N VAL A 129 -3.03 -26.65 -9.07
CA VAL A 129 -2.32 -27.40 -8.04
C VAL A 129 -2.26 -26.56 -6.77
N TRP A 130 -2.69 -27.15 -5.65
CA TRP A 130 -2.82 -26.41 -4.38
C TRP A 130 -1.49 -25.83 -3.91
N VAL A 131 -0.42 -26.64 -3.91
CA VAL A 131 0.90 -26.23 -3.42
C VAL A 131 1.46 -25.08 -4.24
N ASP A 132 1.38 -25.16 -5.57
CA ASP A 132 1.86 -24.08 -6.45
C ASP A 132 1.03 -22.81 -6.27
N TYR A 133 -0.29 -22.94 -6.16
CA TYR A 133 -1.18 -21.80 -5.90
C TYR A 133 -0.79 -21.06 -4.62
N GLU A 134 -0.57 -21.78 -3.52
CA GLU A 134 -0.19 -21.17 -2.23
C GLU A 134 1.19 -20.50 -2.32
N ARG A 135 2.16 -21.14 -2.99
CA ARG A 135 3.49 -20.56 -3.24
C ARG A 135 3.39 -19.26 -4.04
N ILE A 136 2.71 -19.28 -5.19
CA ILE A 136 2.53 -18.10 -6.06
C ILE A 136 1.85 -16.97 -5.30
N GLN A 137 0.79 -17.28 -4.54
CA GLN A 137 0.09 -16.30 -3.73
C GLN A 137 0.99 -15.72 -2.62
N GLY A 138 1.82 -16.56 -1.97
CA GLY A 138 2.80 -16.11 -0.97
C GLY A 138 3.81 -15.14 -1.58
N ASP A 139 4.49 -15.58 -2.64
CA ASP A 139 5.55 -14.82 -3.32
C ASP A 139 5.07 -13.42 -3.77
N ILE A 140 3.86 -13.35 -4.35
CA ILE A 140 3.27 -12.07 -4.77
C ILE A 140 3.07 -11.13 -3.58
N PHE A 141 2.49 -11.63 -2.48
CA PHE A 141 2.16 -10.78 -1.34
C PHE A 141 3.40 -10.39 -0.54
N ASP A 142 4.36 -11.30 -0.36
CA ASP A 142 5.63 -11.02 0.31
C ASP A 142 6.37 -9.88 -0.40
N TYR A 143 6.43 -9.95 -1.74
CA TYR A 143 7.05 -8.89 -2.53
C TYR A 143 6.30 -7.56 -2.44
N LEU A 144 4.97 -7.58 -2.60
CA LEU A 144 4.17 -6.35 -2.54
C LEU A 144 4.23 -5.67 -1.15
N ILE A 145 4.30 -6.46 -0.08
CA ILE A 145 4.48 -5.93 1.29
C ILE A 145 5.87 -5.31 1.43
N THR A 146 6.90 -5.97 0.89
CA THR A 146 8.29 -5.53 1.00
C THR A 146 8.56 -4.23 0.23
N VAL A 147 7.94 -4.06 -0.94
CA VAL A 147 8.15 -2.87 -1.79
C VAL A 147 7.25 -1.69 -1.42
N MET A 148 6.18 -1.91 -0.64
CA MET A 148 5.24 -0.86 -0.22
C MET A 148 5.91 0.36 0.44
N PRO A 149 6.93 0.22 1.31
CA PRO A 149 7.64 1.36 1.91
C PRO A 149 8.33 2.28 0.90
N GLU A 150 8.73 1.81 -0.28
CA GLU A 150 9.28 2.65 -1.36
C GLU A 150 8.27 3.68 -1.88
N PHE A 151 6.97 3.46 -1.61
CA PHE A 151 5.89 4.39 -1.93
C PHE A 151 5.50 5.25 -0.71
N GLY A 152 6.24 5.18 0.40
CA GLY A 152 5.88 5.84 1.65
C GLY A 152 4.59 5.30 2.25
N LEU A 153 4.25 4.04 1.97
CA LEU A 153 3.07 3.35 2.49
C LEU A 153 3.50 2.26 3.46
N SER A 154 2.59 1.85 4.34
CA SER A 154 2.78 0.76 5.28
C SER A 154 1.53 -0.10 5.38
N LEU A 155 1.71 -1.35 5.80
CA LEU A 155 0.58 -2.17 6.22
C LEU A 155 -0.01 -1.63 7.51
N TYR A 156 -1.34 -1.61 7.59
CA TYR A 156 -2.03 -1.39 8.84
C TYR A 156 -1.67 -2.49 9.83
N GLN A 157 -1.32 -2.09 11.05
CA GLN A 157 -1.10 -2.99 12.17
C GLN A 157 -1.94 -2.49 13.34
N GLN A 158 -2.62 -3.42 14.01
CA GLN A 158 -3.26 -3.09 15.28
C GLN A 158 -2.18 -2.87 16.32
N PRO A 159 -2.27 -1.79 17.13
CA PRO A 159 -1.34 -1.58 18.24
C PRO A 159 -1.29 -2.83 19.12
N SER A 160 -0.09 -3.32 19.38
CA SER A 160 0.14 -4.47 20.24
C SER A 160 0.53 -4.01 21.65
N GLY A 161 0.46 -4.93 22.61
CA GLY A 161 0.93 -4.67 23.97
C GLY A 161 2.43 -4.31 24.04
N ALA A 162 3.23 -4.65 23.02
CA ALA A 162 4.64 -4.26 22.94
C ALA A 162 4.79 -2.76 22.59
N ASP A 163 3.98 -2.25 21.66
CA ASP A 163 4.01 -0.85 21.22
C ASP A 163 3.67 0.10 22.38
N MET A 164 2.69 -0.30 23.20
CA MET A 164 2.29 0.44 24.40
C MET A 164 3.43 0.55 25.43
N ARG A 165 4.25 -0.50 25.59
CA ARG A 165 5.39 -0.50 26.53
C ARG A 165 6.49 0.47 26.09
N VAL A 166 6.76 0.56 24.79
CA VAL A 166 7.73 1.51 24.23
C VAL A 166 7.26 2.96 24.47
N GLY A 167 5.97 3.25 24.21
CA GLY A 167 5.39 4.57 24.46
C GLY A 167 5.37 4.98 25.94
N LEU A 168 5.08 4.05 26.85
CA LEU A 168 5.04 4.30 28.30
C LEU A 168 6.45 4.46 28.92
N ARG A 169 7.46 3.74 28.43
CA ARG A 169 8.85 3.94 28.86
C ARG A 169 9.38 5.31 28.45
N GLY A 170 9.11 5.75 27.22
CA GLY A 170 9.50 7.08 26.74
C GLY A 170 8.84 8.25 27.51
N GLN A 171 7.65 8.06 28.09
CA GLN A 171 7.03 9.05 28.99
C GLN A 171 7.68 9.07 30.38
N SER A 172 8.07 7.89 30.90
CA SER A 172 8.71 7.75 32.20
C SER A 172 10.09 8.41 32.23
N ASP A 173 10.86 8.26 31.14
CA ASP A 173 12.18 8.87 30.99
C ASP A 173 12.10 10.40 30.84
N ARG A 174 11.05 10.92 30.19
CA ARG A 174 10.80 12.37 30.10
C ARG A 174 10.35 12.98 31.43
N ALA A 175 9.56 12.25 32.22
CA ALA A 175 9.14 12.70 33.55
C ALA A 175 10.30 12.75 34.56
N GLY A 176 11.20 11.77 34.52
CA GLY A 176 12.40 11.75 35.37
C GLY A 176 13.39 12.88 35.05
N ASN A 177 13.54 13.26 33.78
CA ASN A 177 14.47 14.31 33.36
C ASN A 177 13.96 15.73 33.65
N ALA A 178 12.63 15.93 33.75
CA ALA A 178 12.04 17.21 34.14
C ALA A 178 12.20 17.49 35.66
N GLN A 179 12.19 16.45 36.50
CA GLN A 179 12.37 16.60 37.96
C GLN A 179 13.82 16.89 38.39
N MET A 180 14.82 16.55 37.58
CA MET A 180 16.22 16.90 37.86
C MET A 180 16.60 18.35 37.51
N ALA A 181 15.79 19.05 36.70
CA ALA A 181 16.08 20.43 36.30
C ALA A 181 15.63 21.50 37.32
N GLU A 182 14.85 21.12 38.34
CA GLU A 182 14.30 22.06 39.35
C GLU A 182 15.11 22.13 40.67
N THR A 183 16.26 21.47 40.75
CA THR A 183 17.08 21.44 41.99
C THR A 183 18.46 22.08 41.81
N PHE A 184 18.48 23.41 41.65
CA PHE A 184 19.66 24.22 42.00
C PHE A 184 19.23 25.45 42.80
N PRO A 185 19.48 25.51 44.11
CA PRO A 185 19.34 26.75 44.86
C PRO A 185 20.54 27.65 44.56
N THR A 186 20.27 28.87 44.12
CA THR A 186 21.25 29.94 43.99
C THR A 186 21.71 30.38 45.38
N GLU A 187 22.80 29.80 45.88
CA GLU A 187 23.49 30.35 47.05
C GLU A 187 24.16 31.67 46.67
N ARG A 188 23.61 32.77 47.19
CA ARG A 188 24.33 34.02 47.38
C ARG A 188 25.27 33.86 48.57
N GLN A 189 26.54 34.23 48.39
CA GLN A 189 27.50 34.70 49.40
C GLN A 189 28.78 35.03 48.62
N GLY A 190 29.45 36.17 48.76
CA GLY A 190 29.28 37.37 49.56
C GLY A 190 30.23 38.44 49.01
#